data_AF-A0A9E3E328-F1
#
_entry.id   AF-A0A9E3E328-F1
#
_cell.length_a   1.000
_cell.length_b   1.000
_cell.length_c   1.000
_cell.angle_alpha   90.00
_cell.angle_beta   90.00
_cell.angle_gamma   90.00
#
_symmetry.space_group_name_H-M   'P 1'
#
loop_
_entity.id
_entity.type
_entity.pdbx_description
1 polymer ?
#
loop_
_entity_poly.entity_id
_entity_poly.type
_entity_poly.pdbx_seq_one_letter_code
_entity_poly.pdbx_strand_id
1 'polypeptide(L)'
;MRGQHAAVRKLLAAFAGGGHVLIEDTPGTGKTTLAKALAASIGARFARVQFTPDLLPSDILGVSVFNQREQQFEFREGPVFTSILLADEVNRASPRTQSALLEVMAEA
;
A
#
# COMPACT_ATOMS: atom_id res chain seq x y z
N MET A 1 -6.65 3.87 -21.38
CA MET A 1 -7.38 4.57 -20.30
C MET A 1 -8.60 5.36 -20.79
N ARG A 2 -9.27 4.98 -21.91
CA ARG A 2 -10.56 5.60 -22.26
C ARG A 2 -11.66 4.90 -21.45
N GLY A 3 -12.39 5.64 -20.61
CA GLY A 3 -13.61 5.15 -19.94
C GLY A 3 -13.63 5.17 -18.40
N GLN A 4 -12.54 5.44 -17.70
CA GLN A 4 -12.49 5.37 -16.22
C GLN A 4 -12.59 6.73 -15.48
N HIS A 5 -13.16 7.76 -16.10
CA HIS A 5 -13.24 9.11 -15.51
C HIS A 5 -13.87 9.14 -14.10
N ALA A 6 -14.89 8.31 -13.86
CA ALA A 6 -15.53 8.22 -12.55
C ALA A 6 -14.58 7.62 -11.48
N ALA A 7 -13.84 6.56 -11.82
CA ALA A 7 -12.87 5.94 -10.91
C ALA A 7 -11.71 6.90 -10.59
N VAL A 8 -11.19 7.59 -11.61
CA VAL A 8 -10.16 8.63 -11.43
C VAL A 8 -10.67 9.74 -10.51
N ARG A 9 -11.89 10.24 -10.74
CA ARG A 9 -12.47 11.29 -9.90
C ARG A 9 -12.65 10.86 -8.45
N LYS A 10 -13.14 9.63 -8.20
CA LYS A 10 -13.25 9.07 -6.85
C LYS A 10 -11.90 8.94 -6.17
N LEU A 11 -10.89 8.44 -6.90
CA LEU A 11 -9.53 8.32 -6.39
C LEU A 11 -8.95 9.68 -6.00
N LEU A 12 -9.09 10.69 -6.86
CA LEU A 12 -8.60 12.05 -6.58
C LEU A 12 -9.36 12.70 -5.42
N ALA A 13 -10.68 12.49 -5.30
CA ALA A 13 -11.46 13.00 -4.20
C ALA A 13 -11.04 12.37 -2.86
N ALA A 14 -10.85 11.05 -2.82
CA ALA A 14 -10.35 10.35 -1.64
C ALA A 14 -8.94 10.84 -1.27
N PHE A 15 -8.04 10.92 -2.26
CA PHE A 15 -6.68 11.42 -2.05
C PHE A 15 -6.67 12.85 -1.48
N ALA A 16 -7.45 13.77 -2.05
CA ALA A 16 -7.55 15.15 -1.57
C ALA A 16 -8.13 15.26 -0.14
N GLY A 17 -8.93 14.28 0.28
CA GLY A 17 -9.48 14.18 1.64
C GLY A 17 -8.62 13.38 2.61
N GLY A 18 -7.42 12.92 2.21
CA GLY A 18 -6.58 12.04 3.04
C GLY A 18 -7.14 10.64 3.24
N GLY A 19 -8.15 10.24 2.46
CA GLY A 19 -8.82 8.95 2.58
C GLY A 19 -8.15 7.84 1.77
N HIS A 20 -8.54 6.61 2.10
CA HIS A 20 -8.11 5.40 1.40
C HIS A 20 -9.19 4.88 0.44
N VAL A 21 -8.79 4.16 -0.61
CA VAL A 21 -9.70 3.63 -1.62
C VAL A 21 -9.59 2.11 -1.68
N LEU A 22 -10.71 1.44 -1.41
CA LEU A 22 -10.88 0.03 -1.75
C LEU A 22 -11.32 -0.08 -3.21
N ILE A 23 -10.62 -0.90 -3.99
CA ILE A 23 -10.96 -1.13 -5.40
C ILE A 23 -11.39 -2.59 -5.58
N GLU A 24 -12.69 -2.80 -5.71
CA GLU A 24 -13.30 -4.10 -6.00
C GLU A 24 -13.55 -4.19 -7.51
N ASP A 25 -12.86 -5.10 -8.22
CA ASP A 25 -13.10 -5.25 -9.66
C ASP A 25 -12.43 -6.48 -10.29
N THR A 26 -12.75 -6.70 -11.56
CA THR A 26 -12.10 -7.72 -12.39
C THR A 26 -10.62 -7.40 -12.69
N PRO A 27 -9.74 -8.43 -12.71
CA PRO A 27 -8.32 -8.28 -13.06
C PRO A 27 -8.12 -7.59 -14.42
N GLY A 28 -7.04 -6.81 -14.56
CA GLY A 28 -6.65 -6.24 -15.86
C GLY A 28 -7.23 -4.85 -16.20
N THR A 29 -7.96 -4.21 -15.29
CA THR A 29 -8.55 -2.87 -15.49
C THR A 29 -7.57 -1.69 -15.35
N GLY A 30 -6.26 -1.94 -15.22
CA GLY A 30 -5.24 -0.89 -15.19
C GLY A 30 -5.10 -0.13 -13.87
N LYS A 31 -5.57 -0.70 -12.75
CA LYS A 31 -5.49 -0.13 -11.39
C LYS A 31 -4.06 0.19 -10.98
N THR A 32 -3.13 -0.72 -11.28
CA THR A 32 -1.70 -0.49 -11.04
C THR A 32 -1.17 0.71 -11.81
N THR A 33 -1.57 0.85 -13.08
CA THR A 33 -1.20 2.00 -13.90
C THR A 33 -1.76 3.29 -13.33
N LEU A 34 -3.01 3.28 -12.86
CA LEU A 34 -3.64 4.44 -12.25
C LEU A 34 -2.92 4.89 -10.97
N ALA A 35 -2.64 3.97 -10.03
CA ALA A 35 -1.96 4.31 -8.79
C ALA A 35 -0.53 4.82 -9.03
N LYS A 36 0.21 4.18 -9.95
CA LYS A 36 1.55 4.63 -10.36
C LYS A 36 1.52 6.00 -11.03
N ALA A 37 0.55 6.25 -11.91
CA ALA A 37 0.40 7.53 -12.60
C ALA A 37 0.08 8.66 -11.62
N LEU A 38 -0.78 8.40 -10.62
CA LEU A 38 -1.07 9.36 -9.56
C LEU A 38 0.20 9.71 -8.79
N ALA A 39 0.95 8.71 -8.31
CA ALA A 39 2.20 8.93 -7.58
C ALA A 39 3.20 9.76 -8.41
N ALA A 40 3.39 9.38 -9.67
CA ALA A 40 4.29 10.09 -10.58
C ALA A 40 3.86 11.55 -10.83
N SER A 41 2.55 11.82 -10.95
CA SER A 41 2.04 13.18 -11.21
C SER A 41 2.29 14.17 -10.08
N ILE A 42 2.51 13.69 -8.85
CA ILE A 42 2.75 14.51 -7.66
C ILE A 42 4.15 14.30 -7.06
N GLY A 43 5.01 13.51 -7.71
CA GLY A 43 6.36 13.19 -7.20
C GLY A 43 6.36 12.39 -5.88
N ALA A 44 5.31 11.62 -5.61
CA ALA A 44 5.16 10.87 -4.37
C ALA A 44 5.91 9.53 -4.39
N ARG A 45 6.38 9.07 -3.21
CA ARG A 45 6.88 7.70 -3.05
C ARG A 45 5.74 6.73 -3.33
N PHE A 46 6.03 5.69 -4.12
CA PHE A 46 5.10 4.62 -4.47
C PHE A 46 5.67 3.28 -4.03
N ALA A 47 4.85 2.48 -3.34
CA ALA A 47 5.15 1.08 -3.08
C ALA A 47 3.98 0.21 -3.52
N ARG A 48 4.28 -1.05 -3.82
CA ARG A 48 3.30 -2.06 -4.16
C ARG A 48 3.61 -3.32 -3.37
N VAL A 49 2.57 -3.89 -2.77
CA VAL A 49 2.66 -5.17 -2.06
C VAL A 49 1.57 -6.10 -2.62
N GLN A 50 1.97 -7.34 -2.87
CA GLN A 50 1.05 -8.40 -3.26
C GLN A 50 0.76 -9.22 -2.02
N PHE A 51 -0.49 -9.26 -1.58
CA PHE A 51 -0.88 -10.05 -0.42
C PHE A 51 -0.93 -11.54 -0.80
N THR A 52 -0.26 -12.35 0.01
CA THR A 52 -0.21 -13.81 -0.12
C THR A 52 -0.52 -14.45 1.25
N PRO A 53 -0.94 -15.73 1.29
CA PRO A 53 -1.30 -16.38 2.56
C PRO A 53 -0.17 -16.46 3.59
N ASP A 54 1.08 -16.43 3.13
CA ASP A 54 2.31 -16.51 3.91
C ASP A 54 2.87 -15.14 4.34
N LEU A 55 2.30 -14.03 3.85
CA LEU A 55 2.76 -12.68 4.19
C LEU A 55 2.56 -12.38 5.68
N LEU A 56 3.63 -11.97 6.36
CA LEU A 56 3.62 -11.64 7.77
C LEU A 56 3.32 -10.15 8.00
N PRO A 57 2.78 -9.76 9.17
CA PRO A 57 2.64 -8.34 9.53
C PRO A 57 3.95 -7.55 9.42
N SER A 58 5.10 -8.15 9.79
CA SER A 58 6.41 -7.53 9.67
C SER A 58 6.84 -7.24 8.24
N ASP A 59 6.33 -7.99 7.26
CA ASP A 59 6.63 -7.73 5.84
C ASP A 59 5.88 -6.48 5.33
N ILE A 60 4.88 -6.01 6.07
CA ILE A 60 4.08 -4.81 5.78
C ILE A 60 4.58 -3.64 6.63
N LEU A 61 4.70 -3.86 7.93
CA LEU A 61 5.07 -2.84 8.91
C LEU A 61 6.58 -2.58 8.98
N GLY A 62 7.41 -3.49 8.49
CA GLY A 62 8.85 -3.45 8.72
C GLY A 62 9.27 -4.19 9.98
N VAL A 63 10.58 -4.26 10.18
CA VAL A 63 11.20 -5.06 11.24
C VAL A 63 12.48 -4.42 11.74
N SER A 64 12.73 -4.53 13.03
CA SER A 64 14.00 -4.14 13.63
C SER A 64 15.01 -5.29 13.53
N VAL A 65 16.11 -5.06 12.81
CA VAL A 65 17.16 -6.04 12.57
C VAL A 65 18.40 -5.65 13.33
N PHE A 66 19.00 -6.59 14.07
CA PHE A 66 20.25 -6.33 14.77
C PHE A 66 21.43 -6.29 13.79
N ASN A 67 22.05 -5.12 13.65
CA ASN A 67 23.27 -4.93 12.88
C ASN A 67 24.48 -5.29 13.73
N GLN A 68 25.08 -6.45 13.45
CA GLN A 68 26.21 -6.97 14.23
C GLN A 68 27.48 -6.11 14.14
N ARG A 69 27.67 -5.35 13.06
CA ARG A 69 28.86 -4.49 12.90
C ARG A 69 28.77 -3.27 13.80
N GLU A 70 27.60 -2.63 13.80
CA GLU A 70 27.31 -1.42 14.58
C GLU A 70 26.83 -1.74 16.01
N GLN A 71 26.61 -3.02 16.34
CA GLN A 71 26.06 -3.49 17.62
C GLN A 71 24.75 -2.78 18.00
N GLN A 72 23.93 -2.43 17.01
CA GLN A 72 22.69 -1.70 17.21
C GLN A 72 21.53 -2.31 16.43
N PHE A 73 20.31 -2.06 16.90
CA PHE A 73 19.10 -2.39 16.17
C PHE A 73 18.81 -1.33 15.10
N GLU A 74 18.63 -1.76 13.86
CA GLU A 74 18.29 -0.91 12.72
C GLU A 74 16.88 -1.27 12.24
N PHE A 75 15.98 -0.27 12.24
CA PHE A 75 14.64 -0.46 11.71
C PHE A 75 14.67 -0.46 10.18
N ARG A 76 14.20 -1.56 9.59
CA ARG A 76 13.97 -1.66 8.15
C ARG A 76 12.50 -1.40 7.88
N GLU A 77 12.24 -0.26 7.25
CA GLU A 77 10.90 0.16 6.85
C GLU A 77 10.22 -0.89 5.97
N GLY A 78 8.96 -1.20 6.28
CA GLY A 78 8.10 -1.98 5.41
C GLY A 78 7.49 -1.13 4.27
N PRO A 79 6.75 -1.75 3.33
CA PRO A 79 6.14 -1.06 2.21
C PRO A 79 5.11 0.00 2.59
N VAL A 80 4.58 -0.01 3.83
CA VAL A 80 3.65 1.04 4.32
C VAL A 80 4.31 2.41 4.48
N PHE A 81 5.65 2.48 4.54
CA PHE A 81 6.40 3.74 4.63
C PHE A 81 6.52 4.42 3.25
N THR A 82 5.37 4.74 2.68
CA THR A 82 5.23 5.34 1.36
C THR A 82 4.06 6.33 1.35
N SER A 83 4.03 7.23 0.39
CA SER A 83 2.92 8.17 0.24
C SER A 83 1.73 7.53 -0.47
N ILE A 84 1.99 6.59 -1.39
CA ILE A 84 0.96 5.82 -2.09
C ILE A 84 1.36 4.34 -2.05
N LEU A 85 0.54 3.53 -1.37
CA LEU A 85 0.66 2.08 -1.32
C LEU A 85 -0.44 1.44 -2.16
N LEU A 86 -0.06 0.59 -3.11
CA LEU A 86 -0.98 -0.34 -3.75
C LEU A 86 -0.88 -1.71 -3.08
N ALA A 87 -1.92 -2.09 -2.34
CA ALA A 87 -2.06 -3.42 -1.73
C ALA A 87 -2.98 -4.29 -2.61
N ASP A 88 -2.38 -5.21 -3.37
CA ASP A 88 -3.11 -6.12 -4.25
C ASP A 88 -3.55 -7.39 -3.49
N GLU A 89 -4.76 -7.88 -3.77
CA GLU A 89 -5.33 -9.12 -3.23
C GLU A 89 -5.31 -9.22 -1.70
N VAL A 90 -5.62 -8.11 -1.00
CA VAL A 90 -5.62 -8.02 0.47
C VAL A 90 -6.36 -9.18 1.14
N ASN A 91 -7.44 -9.65 0.50
CA ASN A 91 -8.25 -10.78 0.92
C ASN A 91 -7.52 -12.14 0.95
N ARG A 92 -6.32 -12.26 0.38
CA ARG A 92 -5.51 -13.50 0.40
C ARG A 92 -4.63 -13.65 1.63
N ALA A 93 -4.31 -12.57 2.34
CA ALA A 93 -3.47 -12.68 3.53
C ALA A 93 -4.27 -13.08 4.77
N SER A 94 -3.57 -13.51 5.82
CA SER A 94 -4.18 -13.83 7.10
C SER A 94 -4.93 -12.63 7.71
N PRO A 95 -5.98 -12.85 8.53
CA PRO A 95 -6.66 -11.77 9.24
C PRO A 95 -5.71 -10.87 10.03
N ARG A 96 -4.67 -11.44 10.66
CA ARG A 96 -3.67 -10.68 11.41
C ARG A 96 -2.86 -9.74 10.52
N THR A 97 -2.48 -10.20 9.32
CA THR A 97 -1.75 -9.40 8.33
C THR A 97 -2.63 -8.29 7.75
N GLN A 98 -3.91 -8.57 7.51
CA GLN A 98 -4.88 -7.55 7.10
C GLN A 98 -5.09 -6.50 8.19
N SER A 99 -5.25 -6.90 9.45
CA SER A 99 -5.38 -6.00 10.59
C SER A 99 -4.17 -5.07 10.73
N ALA A 100 -2.95 -5.58 10.53
CA ALA A 100 -1.74 -4.75 10.58
C ALA A 100 -1.76 -3.62 9.53
N LEU A 101 -2.23 -3.90 8.31
CA LEU A 101 -2.41 -2.84 7.31
C LEU A 101 -3.50 -1.83 7.74
N LEU A 102 -4.63 -2.32 8.26
CA LEU A 102 -5.75 -1.45 8.67
C LEU A 102 -5.40 -0.56 9.87
N GLU A 103 -4.58 -1.05 10.79
CA GLU A 103 -4.07 -0.28 11.94
C GLU A 103 -3.29 0.95 11.46
N VAL A 104 -2.38 0.76 10.48
CA VAL A 104 -1.65 1.86 9.85
C VAL A 104 -2.59 2.87 9.17
N MET A 105 -3.68 2.39 8.56
CA MET A 105 -4.68 3.25 7.91
C MET A 105 -5.55 4.03 8.92
N ALA A 106 -5.67 3.54 10.16
CA ALA A 106 -6.50 4.17 11.19
C ALA A 106 -5.75 5.24 12.00
N GLU A 107 -4.42 5.16 12.09
CA GLU A 107 -3.57 6.07 12.87
C GLU A 107 -3.03 7.27 12.07
N ALA A 108 -3.48 7.45 10.82
CA ALA A 108 -3.01 8.47 9.87
C ALA A 108 -3.60 9.88 10.06
#